data_AF-A0A401QS07-F1
#
_entry.id   AF-A0A401QS07-F1
#
_cell.length_a   1.000
_cell.length_b   1.000
_cell.length_c   1.000
_cell.angle_alpha   90.00
_cell.angle_beta   90.00
_cell.angle_gamma   90.00
#
_symmetry.space_group_name_H-M   'P 1'
#
loop_
_entity.id
_entity.type
_entity.pdbx_description
1 polymer ?
#
loop_
_entity_poly.entity_id
_entity_poly.type
_entity_poly.pdbx_seq_one_letter_code
_entity_poly.pdbx_strand_id
1 'polypeptide(L)'
;MRLCATGRPVRRIWTVELRPQPGGPVMLCPHCPPASGALHSEAAARPAVMAHLAGHARRDALPVHLRTCQCQERGCPWHPRHRGCSGRIALVLTRENGGRLWRLADACTACAQATAHSAVVPEATSGPAMELPRRCESRQKKRRNRGTAPSPVVRIREMLSYLAAALPPEVGADARLLAVQCALRATSSGQLMIPAGLLRAMRMAQRPSPWQALEKSGWLIRLPLPHPPTGICQISAQLLDATVLTQAPGRAGRTQAAHAALRLTSHPALRELSASEQLVGLTLATHSCSNTVKGVIEAERIGRVCAVPADGLAVALDRLVATQVARSWSYDLGSEDIAWSLGHVLADWSSRPLPHRDVPSG
;
A
#
# COMPACT_ATOMS: atom_id res chain seq x y z
N MET A 1 45.28 12.48 29.56
CA MET A 1 45.45 11.82 28.24
C MET A 1 44.21 12.09 27.41
N ARG A 2 44.32 12.96 26.38
CA ARG A 2 43.26 13.22 25.40
C ARG A 2 43.37 12.16 24.31
N LEU A 3 42.39 11.26 24.21
CA LEU A 3 42.24 10.38 23.07
C LEU A 3 41.56 11.18 21.95
N CYS A 4 42.37 11.84 21.13
CA CYS A 4 41.96 12.39 19.84
C CYS A 4 41.65 11.22 18.90
N ALA A 5 40.41 10.73 18.90
CA ALA A 5 39.91 9.98 17.76
C ALA A 5 39.60 10.98 16.65
N THR A 6 40.53 11.16 15.71
CA THR A 6 40.28 11.81 14.41
C THR A 6 39.39 10.89 13.56
N GLY A 7 38.16 10.67 14.03
CA GLY A 7 37.12 10.00 13.25
C GLY A 7 36.64 10.98 12.19
N ARG A 8 37.03 10.74 10.94
CA ARG A 8 36.45 11.43 9.79
C ARG A 8 34.92 11.38 9.95
N PRO A 9 34.20 12.51 10.02
CA PRO A 9 32.77 12.48 10.20
C PRO A 9 32.17 11.73 9.00
N VAL A 10 31.58 10.56 9.26
CA VAL A 10 30.91 9.76 8.23
C VAL A 10 29.66 10.55 7.83
N ARG A 11 29.82 11.41 6.83
CA ARG A 11 28.70 12.17 6.25
C ARG A 11 27.83 11.17 5.50
N ARG A 12 26.74 10.73 6.13
CA ARG A 12 25.72 9.85 5.56
C ARG A 12 24.77 10.65 4.67
N ILE A 13 25.34 11.31 3.67
CA ILE A 13 24.62 12.10 2.66
C ILE A 13 25.19 11.68 1.31
N TRP A 14 24.40 10.97 0.52
CA TRP A 14 24.75 10.57 -0.84
C TRP A 14 23.83 11.28 -1.81
N THR A 15 24.41 11.93 -2.82
CA THR A 15 23.65 12.63 -3.85
C THR A 15 23.96 12.03 -5.20
N VAL A 16 22.94 11.82 -6.01
CA VAL A 16 23.05 11.33 -7.38
C VAL A 16 22.31 12.30 -8.30
N GLU A 17 22.97 12.72 -9.37
CA GLU A 17 22.41 13.59 -10.39
C GLU A 17 22.15 12.79 -11.67
N LEU A 18 20.95 12.94 -12.26
CA LEU A 18 20.58 12.44 -13.58
C LEU A 18 20.68 13.58 -14.59
N ARG A 19 21.68 13.51 -15.47
CA ARG A 19 21.84 14.47 -16.56
C ARG A 19 21.31 13.88 -17.87
N PRO A 20 20.47 14.60 -18.61
CA PRO A 20 20.07 14.18 -19.95
C PRO A 20 21.28 14.33 -20.88
N GLN A 21 21.61 13.29 -21.65
CA GLN A 21 22.62 13.35 -22.70
C GLN A 21 22.11 12.73 -24.00
N PRO A 22 22.68 13.11 -25.17
CA PRO A 22 22.44 12.41 -26.42
C PRO A 22 22.88 10.95 -26.26
N GLY A 23 21.93 10.01 -26.29
CA GLY A 23 22.17 8.58 -26.03
C GLY A 23 21.62 8.03 -24.71
N GLY A 24 20.97 8.87 -23.90
CA GLY A 24 20.26 8.46 -22.68
C GLY A 24 20.69 9.24 -21.43
N PRO A 25 19.93 9.15 -20.33
CA PRO A 25 20.29 9.83 -19.09
C PRO A 25 21.56 9.20 -18.48
N VAL A 26 22.47 10.05 -18.03
CA VAL A 26 23.70 9.65 -17.34
C VAL A 26 23.56 9.92 -15.85
N MET A 27 23.95 8.95 -15.03
CA MET A 27 23.96 9.03 -13.58
C MET A 27 25.33 9.49 -13.09
N LEU A 28 25.38 10.59 -12.34
CA LEU A 28 26.58 11.13 -11.72
C LEU A 28 26.50 11.00 -10.21
N CYS A 29 27.46 10.32 -9.61
CA CYS A 29 27.62 10.23 -8.16
C CYS A 29 29.01 10.75 -7.78
N PRO A 30 29.14 11.75 -6.90
CA PRO A 30 30.43 12.31 -6.51
C PRO A 30 31.25 11.35 -5.62
N HIS A 31 30.62 10.30 -5.09
CA HIS A 31 31.26 9.31 -4.23
C HIS A 31 31.76 8.07 -4.99
N CYS A 32 31.40 7.94 -6.26
CA CYS A 32 31.86 6.85 -7.11
C CYS A 32 32.77 7.40 -8.22
N PRO A 33 33.77 6.62 -8.68
CA PRO A 33 34.41 6.93 -9.95
C PRO A 33 33.34 6.98 -11.06
N PRO A 34 33.48 7.85 -12.07
CA PRO A 34 32.50 7.98 -13.14
C PRO A 34 32.32 6.63 -13.81
N ALA A 35 31.17 5.99 -13.57
CA ALA A 35 30.80 4.77 -14.27
C ALA A 35 30.40 5.17 -15.69
N SER A 36 31.24 4.85 -16.66
CA SER A 36 30.99 5.07 -18.08
C SER A 36 29.81 4.20 -18.55
N GLY A 37 28.59 4.72 -18.44
CA GLY A 37 27.40 4.05 -18.95
C GLY A 37 26.20 4.97 -18.99
N ALA A 38 25.76 5.32 -20.20
CA ALA A 38 24.44 5.89 -20.40
C ALA A 38 23.38 4.84 -20.04
N LEU A 39 22.33 5.25 -19.34
CA LEU A 39 21.20 4.37 -19.06
C LEU A 39 20.43 4.12 -20.36
N HIS A 40 20.15 2.86 -20.67
CA HIS A 40 19.49 2.45 -21.91
C HIS A 40 18.08 3.03 -22.11
N SER A 41 17.45 3.57 -21.08
CA SER A 41 16.11 4.15 -21.12
C SER A 41 15.84 5.07 -19.92
N GLU A 42 15.01 6.10 -20.10
CA GLU A 42 14.50 6.95 -19.02
C GLU A 42 13.71 6.15 -17.97
N ALA A 43 12.98 5.11 -18.38
CA ALA A 43 12.21 4.26 -17.46
C ALA A 43 13.13 3.47 -16.51
N ALA A 44 14.34 3.13 -16.95
CA ALA A 44 15.34 2.42 -16.15
C ALA A 44 16.16 3.33 -15.23
N ALA A 45 16.10 4.66 -15.45
CA ALA A 45 16.94 5.61 -14.72
C ALA A 45 16.63 5.67 -13.22
N ARG A 46 15.35 5.70 -12.86
CA ARG A 46 14.92 5.81 -11.46
C ARG A 46 15.27 4.55 -10.63
N PRO A 47 14.98 3.31 -11.08
CA PRO A 47 15.43 2.10 -10.40
C PRO A 47 16.96 2.04 -10.24
N ALA A 48 17.72 2.45 -11.27
CA ALA A 48 19.18 2.45 -11.22
C ALA A 48 19.72 3.41 -10.14
N VAL A 49 19.18 4.62 -10.05
CA VAL A 49 19.56 5.59 -9.01
C VAL A 49 19.25 5.06 -7.61
N MET A 50 18.07 4.46 -7.42
CA MET A 50 17.70 3.87 -6.13
C MET A 50 18.62 2.72 -5.74
N ALA A 51 18.93 1.82 -6.67
CA ALA A 51 19.84 0.70 -6.43
C ALA A 51 21.26 1.18 -6.07
N HIS A 52 21.74 2.23 -6.75
CA HIS A 52 23.04 2.85 -6.50
C HIS A 52 23.11 3.48 -5.11
N LEU A 53 22.11 4.32 -4.75
CA LEU A 53 22.00 4.95 -3.43
C LEU A 53 21.87 3.91 -2.31
N ALA A 54 21.10 2.84 -2.54
CA ALA A 54 21.01 1.73 -1.59
C ALA A 54 22.34 0.99 -1.41
N GLY A 55 23.16 0.92 -2.47
CA GLY A 55 24.53 0.40 -2.40
C GLY A 55 25.40 1.19 -1.43
N HIS A 56 25.38 2.52 -1.54
CA HIS A 56 26.08 3.41 -0.60
C HIS A 56 25.60 3.24 0.85
N ALA A 57 24.28 3.26 1.07
CA ALA A 57 23.71 3.12 2.41
C ALA A 57 24.10 1.80 3.12
N ARG A 58 24.24 0.71 2.35
CA ARG A 58 24.71 -0.59 2.85
C ARG A 58 26.21 -0.62 3.14
N ARG A 59 27.03 -0.04 2.28
CA ARG A 59 28.50 -0.01 2.45
C ARG A 59 28.91 0.84 3.65
N ASP A 60 28.25 1.98 3.81
CA ASP A 60 28.59 2.94 4.86
C ASP A 60 27.72 2.73 6.13
N ALA A 61 27.15 1.54 6.32
CA ALA A 61 26.19 1.23 7.37
C ALA A 61 26.67 1.66 8.77
N LEU A 62 25.86 2.45 9.47
CA LEU A 62 26.18 2.99 10.78
C LEU A 62 25.13 2.51 11.81
N PRO A 63 25.53 2.09 13.01
CA PRO A 63 24.60 1.79 14.09
C PRO A 63 23.68 2.97 14.39
N VAL A 64 22.39 2.71 14.67
CA VAL A 64 21.36 3.74 14.88
C VAL A 64 21.76 4.77 15.94
N HIS A 65 22.45 4.35 17.00
CA HIS A 65 22.88 5.23 18.09
C HIS A 65 24.03 6.19 17.72
N LEU A 66 24.72 5.95 16.59
CA LEU A 66 25.77 6.83 16.07
C LEU A 66 25.26 7.73 14.94
N ARG A 67 24.01 7.54 14.50
CA ARG A 67 23.42 8.37 13.45
C ARG A 67 23.00 9.70 14.03
N THR A 68 23.20 10.75 13.25
CA THR A 68 22.79 12.12 13.55
C THR A 68 22.00 12.67 12.38
N CYS A 69 21.02 13.54 12.65
CA CYS A 69 20.29 14.18 11.59
C CYS A 69 21.23 15.11 10.82
N GLN A 70 21.26 14.96 9.50
CA GLN A 70 22.15 15.72 8.64
C GLN A 70 21.59 17.12 8.27
N CYS A 71 20.46 17.54 8.89
CA CYS A 71 19.79 18.84 8.65
C CYS A 71 20.68 20.05 9.00
N GLN A 72 21.61 19.91 9.95
CA GLN A 72 22.46 20.98 10.49
C GLN A 72 21.70 22.24 11.01
N GLU A 73 20.40 22.10 11.31
CA GLU A 73 19.49 22.98 12.06
C GLU A 73 19.30 24.45 11.62
N ARG A 74 20.33 25.18 11.17
CA ARG A 74 20.24 26.60 10.82
C ARG A 74 20.53 26.82 9.33
N GLY A 75 19.49 27.23 8.59
CA GLY A 75 19.63 27.58 7.17
C GLY A 75 19.82 26.38 6.24
N CYS A 76 19.34 25.20 6.65
CA CYS A 76 19.40 24.01 5.81
C CYS A 76 18.68 24.25 4.47
N PRO A 77 19.31 23.98 3.31
CA PRO A 77 18.65 24.13 2.02
C PRO A 77 17.61 23.03 1.75
N TRP A 78 17.53 21.99 2.60
CA TRP A 78 16.67 20.82 2.35
C TRP A 78 15.21 21.08 2.67
N HIS A 79 14.93 21.96 3.63
CA HIS A 79 13.56 22.23 4.07
C HIS A 79 13.39 23.68 4.54
N PRO A 80 12.17 24.23 4.47
CA PRO A 80 11.85 25.51 5.11
C PRO A 80 12.16 25.49 6.61
N ARG A 81 12.20 26.68 7.23
CA ARG A 81 12.41 26.80 8.69
C ARG A 81 11.26 26.10 9.44
N HIS A 82 11.61 25.18 10.32
CA HIS A 82 10.69 24.54 11.28
C HIS A 82 11.28 24.61 12.70
N ARG A 83 10.56 24.11 13.71
CA ARG A 83 10.90 24.21 15.15
C ARG A 83 12.19 23.48 15.59
N GLY A 84 13.05 23.06 14.67
CA GLY A 84 14.30 22.34 14.94
C GLY A 84 14.23 20.83 14.73
N CYS A 85 15.40 20.19 14.72
CA CYS A 85 15.59 18.77 14.46
C CYS A 85 15.02 17.94 15.64
N SER A 86 14.01 17.07 15.40
CA SER A 86 13.39 16.23 16.44
C SER A 86 12.81 14.92 15.91
N GLY A 87 12.72 13.93 16.82
CA GLY A 87 12.23 12.59 16.53
C GLY A 87 13.32 11.62 16.08
N ARG A 88 12.92 10.43 15.64
CA ARG A 88 13.86 9.35 15.30
C ARG A 88 14.60 9.67 14.01
N ILE A 89 15.88 9.33 13.97
CA ILE A 89 16.69 9.43 12.75
C ILE A 89 16.40 8.22 11.89
N ALA A 90 16.05 8.48 10.65
CA ALA A 90 15.82 7.48 9.64
C ALA A 90 16.57 7.87 8.36
N LEU A 91 16.76 6.90 7.48
CA LEU A 91 17.28 7.15 6.16
C LEU A 91 16.17 7.77 5.30
N VAL A 92 16.41 8.93 4.71
CA VAL A 92 15.42 9.70 3.95
C VAL A 92 15.92 9.91 2.52
N LEU A 93 15.08 9.54 1.56
CA LEU A 93 15.30 9.75 0.14
C LEU A 93 14.54 11.01 -0.31
N THR A 94 15.25 12.01 -0.79
CA THR A 94 14.70 13.26 -1.30
C THR A 94 14.88 13.35 -2.80
N ARG A 95 13.85 13.80 -3.51
CA ARG A 95 13.86 14.04 -4.96
C ARG A 95 13.75 15.54 -5.24
N GLU A 96 14.76 16.12 -5.88
CA GLU A 96 14.86 17.56 -6.18
C GLU A 96 14.96 17.80 -7.70
N ASN A 97 14.76 19.05 -8.13
CA ASN A 97 14.90 19.53 -9.51
C ASN A 97 14.13 18.67 -10.54
N GLY A 98 12.84 18.40 -10.27
CA GLY A 98 12.01 17.57 -11.15
C GLY A 98 12.41 16.08 -11.21
N GLY A 99 13.28 15.63 -10.31
CA GLY A 99 13.85 14.28 -10.32
C GLY A 99 15.21 14.14 -10.97
N ARG A 100 15.87 15.24 -11.25
CA ARG A 100 17.25 15.24 -11.71
C ARG A 100 18.22 15.05 -10.56
N LEU A 101 17.86 15.41 -9.34
CA LEU A 101 18.72 15.22 -8.18
C LEU A 101 18.03 14.32 -7.16
N TRP A 102 18.74 13.29 -6.73
CA TRP A 102 18.29 12.33 -5.72
C TRP A 102 19.28 12.35 -4.59
N ARG A 103 18.79 12.58 -3.36
CA ARG A 103 19.61 12.59 -2.17
C ARG A 103 19.13 11.53 -1.21
N LEU A 104 20.04 10.71 -0.69
CA LEU A 104 19.77 9.82 0.42
C LEU A 104 20.58 10.31 1.62
N ALA A 105 19.90 10.63 2.72
CA ALA A 105 20.57 11.12 3.91
C ALA A 105 19.89 10.66 5.20
N ASP A 106 20.66 10.59 6.29
CA ASP A 106 20.06 10.43 7.61
C ASP A 106 19.34 11.73 8.01
N ALA A 107 18.04 11.68 8.24
CA ALA A 107 17.25 12.80 8.73
C ALA A 107 16.27 12.38 9.82
N CYS A 108 16.03 13.28 10.78
CA CYS A 108 15.01 13.06 11.80
C CYS A 108 13.61 13.13 11.18
N THR A 109 12.62 12.51 11.83
CA THR A 109 11.23 12.50 11.34
C THR A 109 10.66 13.89 11.12
N ALA A 110 11.02 14.89 11.95
CA ALA A 110 10.57 16.27 11.75
C ALA A 110 11.15 16.88 10.46
N CYS A 111 12.44 16.68 10.19
CA CYS A 111 13.08 17.15 8.96
C CYS A 111 12.58 16.39 7.73
N ALA A 112 12.30 15.09 7.86
CA ALA A 112 11.70 14.30 6.79
C ALA A 112 10.34 14.89 6.40
N GLN A 113 9.50 15.23 7.37
CA GLN A 113 8.19 15.85 7.10
C GLN A 113 8.31 17.26 6.51
N ALA A 114 9.31 18.04 6.93
CA ALA A 114 9.52 19.38 6.42
C ALA A 114 10.16 19.42 5.02
N THR A 115 10.84 18.34 4.60
CA THR A 115 11.54 18.25 3.31
C THR A 115 10.55 17.84 2.22
N ALA A 116 10.30 18.73 1.26
CA ALA A 116 9.43 18.47 0.13
C ALA A 116 9.95 17.29 -0.73
N HIS A 117 9.03 16.51 -1.29
CA HIS A 117 9.34 15.36 -2.15
C HIS A 117 10.33 14.35 -1.54
N SER A 118 10.25 14.18 -0.22
CA SER A 118 11.04 13.20 0.51
C SER A 118 10.20 11.99 0.95
N ALA A 119 10.87 10.85 1.12
CA ALA A 119 10.29 9.62 1.62
C ALA A 119 11.26 8.94 2.59
N VAL A 120 10.74 8.48 3.73
CA VAL A 120 11.52 7.69 4.69
C VAL A 120 11.73 6.29 4.12
N VAL A 121 12.99 5.86 4.03
CA VAL A 121 13.38 4.53 3.57
C VAL A 121 13.31 3.56 4.77
N PRO A 122 12.50 2.49 4.69
CA PRO A 122 12.44 1.49 5.74
C PRO A 122 13.79 0.78 5.90
N GLU A 123 14.36 0.82 7.10
CA GLU A 123 15.55 0.03 7.40
C GLU A 123 15.20 -1.43 7.61
N ALA A 124 15.63 -2.28 6.67
CA ALA A 124 15.62 -3.72 6.88
C ALA A 124 16.58 -4.04 8.03
N THR A 125 16.02 -4.38 9.19
CA THR A 125 16.83 -4.78 10.35
C THR A 125 17.34 -6.20 10.11
N SER A 126 18.51 -6.33 9.49
CA SER A 126 19.26 -7.58 9.46
C SER A 126 20.14 -7.65 10.71
N GLY A 127 19.69 -8.39 11.72
CA GLY A 127 20.50 -8.77 12.88
C GLY A 127 20.85 -10.27 12.82
N PRO A 128 22.05 -10.70 13.27
CA PRO A 128 22.44 -12.10 13.26
C PRO A 128 21.75 -12.87 14.40
N ALA A 129 21.49 -14.15 14.14
CA ALA A 129 20.97 -15.10 15.13
C ALA A 129 22.07 -15.50 16.13
N MET A 130 21.76 -15.46 17.42
CA MET A 130 22.46 -16.24 18.44
C MET A 130 21.51 -16.58 19.60
N GLU A 131 21.83 -17.68 20.27
CA GLU A 131 20.94 -18.66 20.91
C GLU A 131 20.33 -18.27 22.28
N LEU A 132 19.32 -19.06 22.69
CA LEU A 132 18.46 -18.92 23.88
C LEU A 132 19.18 -19.05 25.25
N PRO A 133 18.52 -18.65 26.37
CA PRO A 133 17.83 -19.67 27.17
C PRO A 133 16.41 -19.31 27.65
N ARG A 134 15.65 -20.38 27.89
CA ARG A 134 14.31 -20.48 28.50
C ARG A 134 14.21 -19.73 29.85
N ARG A 135 13.09 -19.07 30.14
CA ARG A 135 12.00 -19.53 31.05
C ARG A 135 10.90 -18.46 31.15
N CYS A 136 9.71 -18.93 31.47
CA CYS A 136 8.48 -18.16 31.60
C CYS A 136 8.59 -17.03 32.63
N GLU A 137 8.44 -15.78 32.19
CA GLU A 137 7.89 -14.72 33.03
C GLU A 137 6.86 -13.90 32.25
N SER A 138 5.61 -14.14 32.64
CA SER A 138 4.53 -13.15 32.74
C SER A 138 4.27 -12.24 31.54
N ARG A 139 3.34 -12.68 30.70
CA ARG A 139 2.04 -12.07 30.28
C ARG A 139 1.73 -10.56 30.47
N GLN A 140 2.62 -9.68 30.93
CA GLN A 140 2.31 -8.26 31.24
C GLN A 140 3.00 -7.21 30.36
N LYS A 141 3.97 -7.57 29.49
CA LYS A 141 4.65 -6.58 28.61
C LYS A 141 4.06 -6.42 27.20
N LYS A 142 2.98 -7.11 26.85
CA LYS A 142 2.33 -7.02 25.51
C LYS A 142 1.38 -5.83 25.33
N ARG A 143 1.27 -4.95 26.33
CA ARG A 143 0.25 -3.88 26.35
C ARG A 143 0.74 -2.49 25.98
N ARG A 144 2.02 -2.30 25.62
CA ARG A 144 2.60 -0.94 25.48
C ARG A 144 3.09 -0.50 24.09
N ASN A 145 2.84 -1.26 23.03
CA ASN A 145 3.05 -0.75 21.66
C ASN A 145 1.88 -1.12 20.73
N ARG A 146 0.71 -0.51 20.97
CA ARG A 146 -0.32 -0.35 19.96
C ARG A 146 -0.08 0.98 19.26
N GLY A 147 0.82 1.00 18.28
CA GLY A 147 0.61 1.92 17.16
C GLY A 147 -0.72 1.49 16.54
N THR A 148 -1.72 2.38 16.57
CA THR A 148 -3.09 2.08 16.12
C THR A 148 -3.02 1.48 14.72
N ALA A 149 -3.33 0.19 14.60
CA ALA A 149 -3.40 -0.45 13.31
C ALA A 149 -4.42 0.34 12.46
N PRO A 150 -4.09 0.71 11.22
CA PRO A 150 -4.99 1.45 10.37
C PRO A 150 -6.31 0.69 10.20
N SER A 151 -7.43 1.42 10.20
CA SER A 151 -8.74 0.80 10.18
C SER A 151 -8.90 -0.11 8.94
N PRO A 152 -9.70 -1.19 9.03
CA PRO A 152 -9.99 -2.05 7.88
C PRO A 152 -10.46 -1.26 6.65
N VAL A 153 -11.22 -0.18 6.87
CA VAL A 153 -11.73 0.72 5.84
C VAL A 153 -10.59 1.40 5.07
N VAL A 154 -9.62 1.98 5.78
CA VAL A 154 -8.45 2.64 5.18
C VAL A 154 -7.65 1.64 4.36
N ARG A 155 -7.52 0.39 4.85
CA ARG A 155 -6.80 -0.66 4.13
C ARG A 155 -7.50 -1.10 2.85
N ILE A 156 -8.83 -1.22 2.88
CA ILE A 156 -9.60 -1.52 1.66
C ILE A 156 -9.44 -0.37 0.66
N ARG A 157 -9.53 0.89 1.12
CA ARG A 157 -9.36 2.09 0.28
C ARG A 157 -7.99 2.13 -0.42
N GLU A 158 -6.92 1.87 0.32
CA GLU A 158 -5.57 1.76 -0.23
C GLU A 158 -5.45 0.64 -1.25
N MET A 159 -6.04 -0.52 -0.95
CA MET A 159 -6.02 -1.66 -1.85
C MET A 159 -6.78 -1.38 -3.16
N LEU A 160 -7.95 -0.74 -3.07
CA LEU A 160 -8.71 -0.31 -4.24
C LEU A 160 -7.92 0.70 -5.08
N SER A 161 -7.25 1.66 -4.43
CA SER A 161 -6.41 2.65 -5.13
C SER A 161 -5.21 1.99 -5.82
N TYR A 162 -4.58 1.02 -5.17
CA TYR A 162 -3.51 0.23 -5.76
C TYR A 162 -4.00 -0.58 -6.97
N LEU A 163 -5.12 -1.30 -6.84
CA LEU A 163 -5.67 -2.12 -7.93
C LEU A 163 -6.10 -1.27 -9.13
N ALA A 164 -6.58 -0.05 -8.90
CA ALA A 164 -6.86 0.90 -9.97
C ALA A 164 -5.62 1.30 -10.78
N ALA A 165 -4.43 1.27 -10.16
CA ALA A 165 -3.17 1.58 -10.82
C ALA A 165 -2.49 0.33 -11.42
N ALA A 166 -2.65 -0.83 -10.79
CA ALA A 166 -1.95 -2.07 -11.18
C ALA A 166 -2.71 -2.91 -12.20
N LEU A 167 -4.05 -2.86 -12.21
CA LEU A 167 -4.85 -3.63 -13.14
C LEU A 167 -5.20 -2.80 -14.39
N PRO A 168 -4.98 -3.35 -15.60
CA PRO A 168 -5.41 -2.74 -16.85
C PRO A 168 -6.92 -2.46 -16.88
N PRO A 169 -7.39 -1.43 -17.62
CA PRO A 169 -8.81 -1.07 -17.69
C PRO A 169 -9.70 -2.20 -18.26
N GLU A 170 -9.13 -3.11 -19.05
CA GLU A 170 -9.82 -4.27 -19.63
C GLU A 170 -10.17 -5.34 -18.58
N VAL A 171 -9.55 -5.28 -17.39
CA VAL A 171 -9.87 -6.18 -16.28
C VAL A 171 -11.20 -5.74 -15.67
N GLY A 172 -12.25 -6.52 -15.94
CA GLY A 172 -13.62 -6.25 -15.49
C GLY A 172 -13.82 -6.25 -13.98
N ALA A 173 -14.98 -5.75 -13.55
CA ALA A 173 -15.31 -5.54 -12.14
C ALA A 173 -15.33 -6.83 -11.29
N ASP A 174 -15.72 -7.97 -11.88
CA ASP A 174 -15.72 -9.27 -11.20
C ASP A 174 -14.29 -9.75 -10.87
N ALA A 175 -13.37 -9.59 -11.82
CA ALA A 175 -11.94 -9.83 -11.63
C ALA A 175 -11.33 -8.85 -10.60
N ARG A 176 -11.74 -7.58 -10.60
CA ARG A 176 -11.30 -6.59 -9.62
C ARG A 176 -11.78 -6.89 -8.20
N LEU A 177 -13.04 -7.32 -8.03
CA LEU A 177 -13.57 -7.78 -6.73
C LEU A 177 -12.79 -8.99 -6.22
N LEU A 178 -12.47 -9.94 -7.10
CA LEU A 178 -11.62 -11.07 -6.77
C LEU A 178 -10.20 -10.61 -6.39
N ALA A 179 -9.62 -9.68 -7.15
CA ALA A 179 -8.30 -9.12 -6.88
C ALA A 179 -8.23 -8.44 -5.50
N VAL A 180 -9.27 -7.73 -5.07
CA VAL A 180 -9.35 -7.18 -3.69
C VAL A 180 -9.20 -8.29 -2.65
N GLN A 181 -9.93 -9.40 -2.79
CA GLN A 181 -9.84 -10.52 -1.85
C GLN A 181 -8.49 -11.23 -1.92
N CYS A 182 -7.95 -11.45 -3.11
CA CYS A 182 -6.64 -12.06 -3.32
C CYS A 182 -5.53 -11.20 -2.69
N ALA A 183 -5.51 -9.90 -2.97
CA ALA A 183 -4.50 -8.98 -2.46
C ALA A 183 -4.61 -8.78 -0.95
N LEU A 184 -5.80 -8.80 -0.35
CA LEU A 184 -5.95 -8.71 1.11
C LEU A 184 -5.68 -10.05 1.83
N ARG A 185 -5.67 -11.19 1.14
CA ARG A 185 -5.47 -12.51 1.76
C ARG A 185 -4.11 -13.14 1.46
N ALA A 186 -3.36 -12.61 0.50
CA ALA A 186 -2.04 -13.12 0.18
C ALA A 186 -1.08 -13.00 1.38
N THR A 187 -0.14 -13.93 1.44
CA THR A 187 0.97 -13.87 2.39
C THR A 187 1.93 -12.72 2.04
N SER A 188 2.95 -12.50 2.87
CA SER A 188 4.07 -11.61 2.52
C SER A 188 4.86 -12.11 1.31
N SER A 189 4.85 -13.42 1.05
CA SER A 189 5.43 -14.02 -0.16
C SER A 189 4.50 -13.97 -1.38
N GLY A 190 3.26 -13.47 -1.23
CA GLY A 190 2.30 -13.37 -2.34
C GLY A 190 1.49 -14.63 -2.61
N GLN A 191 1.70 -15.68 -1.82
CA GLN A 191 0.94 -16.92 -1.91
C GLN A 191 -0.47 -16.71 -1.37
N LEU A 192 -1.46 -17.27 -2.05
CA LEU A 192 -2.84 -17.21 -1.62
C LEU A 192 -3.51 -18.58 -1.75
N MET A 193 -4.33 -18.90 -0.75
CA MET A 193 -5.17 -20.10 -0.72
C MET A 193 -6.62 -19.65 -0.55
N ILE A 194 -7.45 -19.90 -1.56
CA ILE A 194 -8.85 -19.53 -1.54
C ILE A 194 -9.72 -20.76 -1.22
N PRO A 195 -10.49 -20.71 -0.11
CA PRO A 195 -11.41 -21.79 0.21
C PRO A 195 -12.66 -21.77 -0.68
N ALA A 196 -13.22 -22.95 -0.95
CA ALA A 196 -14.44 -23.11 -1.75
C ALA A 196 -15.61 -22.27 -1.20
N GLY A 197 -15.72 -22.19 0.13
CA GLY A 197 -16.72 -21.36 0.81
C GLY A 197 -16.63 -19.87 0.45
N LEU A 198 -15.42 -19.34 0.28
CA LEU A 198 -15.22 -17.95 -0.13
C LEU A 198 -15.66 -17.72 -1.58
N LEU A 199 -15.30 -18.63 -2.47
CA LEU A 199 -15.73 -18.54 -3.87
C LEU A 199 -17.24 -18.62 -4.01
N ARG A 200 -17.90 -19.47 -3.20
CA ARG A 200 -19.37 -19.51 -3.13
C ARG A 200 -19.97 -18.21 -2.61
N ALA A 201 -19.39 -17.63 -1.54
CA ALA A 201 -19.83 -16.36 -0.99
C ALA A 201 -19.71 -15.20 -2.00
N MET A 202 -18.70 -15.24 -2.86
CA MET A 202 -18.50 -14.27 -3.95
C MET A 202 -19.24 -14.62 -5.25
N ARG A 203 -19.99 -15.73 -5.31
CA ARG A 203 -20.60 -16.27 -6.55
C ARG A 203 -19.58 -16.52 -7.69
N MET A 204 -18.32 -16.81 -7.34
CA MET A 204 -17.21 -17.07 -8.27
C MET A 204 -16.84 -18.55 -8.42
N ALA A 205 -17.45 -19.46 -7.63
CA ALA A 205 -17.06 -20.87 -7.59
C ALA A 205 -17.20 -21.62 -8.93
N GLN A 206 -18.10 -21.17 -9.81
CA GLN A 206 -18.36 -21.76 -11.12
C GLN A 206 -17.91 -20.87 -12.28
N ARG A 207 -17.28 -19.72 -12.00
CA ARG A 207 -16.90 -18.73 -13.01
C ARG A 207 -15.38 -18.69 -13.19
N PRO A 208 -14.83 -19.28 -14.27
CA PRO A 208 -13.39 -19.22 -14.52
C PRO A 208 -12.93 -17.87 -15.08
N SER A 209 -13.83 -17.08 -15.69
CA SER A 209 -13.50 -15.83 -16.37
C SER A 209 -12.72 -14.81 -15.54
N PRO A 210 -13.02 -14.56 -14.24
CA PRO A 210 -12.31 -13.55 -13.46
C PRO A 210 -10.86 -13.98 -13.18
N TRP A 211 -10.64 -15.28 -12.96
CA TRP A 211 -9.30 -15.84 -12.76
C TRP A 211 -8.46 -15.75 -14.02
N GLN A 212 -9.03 -16.10 -15.17
CA GLN A 212 -8.34 -16.01 -16.46
C GLN A 212 -7.99 -14.57 -16.82
N ALA A 213 -8.86 -13.60 -16.51
CA ALA A 213 -8.56 -12.18 -16.76
C ALA A 213 -7.35 -11.71 -15.93
N LEU A 214 -7.29 -12.08 -14.65
CA LEU A 214 -6.15 -11.75 -13.78
C LEU A 214 -4.85 -12.45 -14.23
N GLU A 215 -4.93 -13.69 -14.70
CA GLU A 215 -3.77 -14.40 -15.26
C GLU A 215 -3.28 -13.77 -16.56
N LYS A 216 -4.19 -13.45 -17.49
CA LYS A 216 -3.85 -12.79 -18.75
C LYS A 216 -3.21 -11.42 -18.53
N SER A 217 -3.61 -10.70 -17.49
CA SER A 217 -2.99 -9.43 -17.09
C SER A 217 -1.61 -9.59 -16.44
N GLY A 218 -1.15 -10.82 -16.17
CA GLY A 218 0.10 -11.09 -15.48
C GLY A 218 0.09 -10.72 -13.99
N TRP A 219 -1.09 -10.45 -13.42
CA TRP A 219 -1.22 -10.00 -12.03
C TRP A 219 -1.09 -11.15 -11.02
N LEU A 220 -1.57 -12.33 -11.39
CA LEU A 220 -1.40 -13.57 -10.63
C LEU A 220 -1.17 -14.76 -11.56
N ILE A 221 -0.69 -15.86 -10.99
CA ILE A 221 -0.70 -17.19 -11.62
C ILE A 221 -1.39 -18.19 -10.68
N ARG A 222 -2.27 -19.05 -11.19
CA ARG A 222 -2.77 -20.19 -10.42
C ARG A 222 -1.68 -21.25 -10.32
N LEU A 223 -1.54 -21.83 -9.13
CA LEU A 223 -0.59 -22.90 -8.86
C LEU A 223 -1.32 -24.24 -8.81
N PRO A 224 -0.66 -25.35 -9.20
CA PRO A 224 -1.17 -26.69 -8.96
C PRO A 224 -1.47 -26.87 -7.46
N LEU A 225 -2.63 -27.44 -7.12
CA LEU A 225 -2.91 -27.76 -5.73
C LEU A 225 -1.97 -28.89 -5.27
N PRO A 226 -1.27 -28.74 -4.13
CA PRO A 226 -0.29 -29.73 -3.70
C PRO A 226 -0.89 -31.08 -3.26
N HIS A 227 -2.22 -31.18 -3.11
CA HIS A 227 -2.95 -32.39 -2.69
C HIS A 227 -4.34 -32.40 -3.37
N PRO A 228 -5.00 -33.57 -3.53
CA PRO A 228 -6.41 -33.59 -3.96
C PRO A 228 -7.22 -32.68 -3.05
N PRO A 229 -8.22 -31.95 -3.58
CA PRO A 229 -8.97 -30.96 -2.82
C PRO A 229 -9.76 -31.65 -1.70
N THR A 230 -9.12 -31.84 -0.55
CA THR A 230 -9.83 -31.92 0.72
C THR A 230 -10.67 -30.65 0.76
N GLY A 231 -12.00 -30.78 0.89
CA GLY A 231 -13.02 -29.80 0.51
C GLY A 231 -12.97 -28.39 1.16
N ILE A 232 -11.86 -28.03 1.77
CA ILE A 232 -11.54 -26.77 2.40
C ILE A 232 -10.91 -25.79 1.40
N CYS A 233 -10.01 -26.22 0.50
CA CYS A 233 -9.32 -25.33 -0.45
C CYS A 233 -9.58 -25.70 -1.91
N GLN A 234 -9.95 -24.71 -2.73
CA GLN A 234 -10.30 -24.92 -4.14
C GLN A 234 -9.27 -24.33 -5.10
N ILE A 235 -8.59 -23.24 -4.73
CA ILE A 235 -7.64 -22.55 -5.61
C ILE A 235 -6.39 -22.13 -4.82
N SER A 236 -5.21 -22.45 -5.37
CA SER A 236 -3.92 -21.90 -4.97
C SER A 236 -3.43 -20.94 -6.05
N ALA A 237 -2.87 -19.80 -5.66
CA ALA A 237 -2.28 -18.86 -6.61
C ALA A 237 -1.11 -18.06 -6.00
N GLN A 238 -0.33 -17.43 -6.85
CA GLN A 238 0.78 -16.55 -6.52
C GLN A 238 0.54 -15.19 -7.15
N LEU A 239 0.57 -14.13 -6.34
CA LEU A 239 0.59 -12.76 -6.83
C LEU A 239 1.99 -12.44 -7.36
N LEU A 240 2.03 -11.80 -8.54
CA LEU A 240 3.28 -11.46 -9.20
C LEU A 240 3.71 -10.00 -8.97
N ASP A 241 2.78 -9.14 -8.53
CA ASP A 241 3.07 -7.74 -8.28
C ASP A 241 3.77 -7.51 -6.92
N ALA A 242 5.03 -7.10 -6.99
CA ALA A 242 5.89 -6.83 -5.83
C ALA A 242 5.39 -5.68 -4.93
N THR A 243 4.58 -4.76 -5.45
CA THR A 243 4.03 -3.64 -4.66
C THR A 243 2.99 -4.10 -3.64
N VAL A 244 2.24 -5.18 -3.93
CA VAL A 244 1.33 -5.82 -2.92
C VAL A 244 2.14 -6.54 -1.84
N LEU A 245 3.29 -7.09 -2.21
CA LEU A 245 4.14 -7.88 -1.32
C LEU A 245 4.94 -7.01 -0.33
N THR A 246 5.24 -5.78 -0.73
CA THR A 246 5.97 -4.79 0.05
C THR A 246 5.07 -3.96 0.98
N GLN A 247 3.74 -4.03 0.82
CA GLN A 247 2.81 -3.39 1.74
C GLN A 247 2.87 -4.08 3.11
N ALA A 248 3.31 -3.32 4.12
CA ALA A 248 3.64 -3.78 5.47
C ALA A 248 2.51 -3.62 6.52
N PRO A 249 1.25 -4.07 6.33
CA PRO A 249 0.41 -4.40 7.48
C PRO A 249 0.65 -5.83 7.93
N GLY A 250 0.56 -6.06 9.25
CA GLY A 250 0.54 -7.40 9.81
C GLY A 250 -0.63 -8.23 9.25
N ARG A 251 -0.43 -9.54 9.09
CA ARG A 251 -1.40 -10.52 8.56
C ARG A 251 -2.83 -10.35 9.13
N ALA A 252 -2.94 -9.99 10.41
CA ALA A 252 -4.22 -9.77 11.07
C ALA A 252 -5.03 -8.60 10.47
N GLY A 253 -4.40 -7.46 10.18
CA GLY A 253 -5.09 -6.30 9.61
C GLY A 253 -5.55 -6.53 8.18
N ARG A 254 -4.74 -7.23 7.38
CA ARG A 254 -5.10 -7.65 6.01
C ARG A 254 -6.28 -8.64 6.02
N THR A 255 -6.26 -9.61 6.92
CA THR A 255 -7.38 -10.56 7.09
C THR A 255 -8.66 -9.85 7.54
N GLN A 256 -8.53 -8.88 8.44
CA GLN A 256 -9.64 -8.06 8.93
C GLN A 256 -10.27 -7.24 7.81
N ALA A 257 -9.44 -6.59 6.98
CA ALA A 257 -9.86 -5.85 5.81
C ALA A 257 -10.51 -6.77 4.75
N ALA A 258 -9.94 -7.95 4.49
CA ALA A 258 -10.51 -8.93 3.57
C ALA A 258 -11.92 -9.37 4.01
N HIS A 259 -12.08 -9.64 5.31
CA HIS A 259 -13.36 -10.02 5.87
C HIS A 259 -14.38 -8.87 5.84
N ALA A 260 -13.94 -7.66 6.16
CA ALA A 260 -14.78 -6.46 6.08
C ALA A 260 -15.28 -6.20 4.64
N ALA A 261 -14.38 -6.26 3.65
CA ALA A 261 -14.73 -6.12 2.24
C ALA A 261 -15.74 -7.19 1.81
N LEU A 262 -15.50 -8.46 2.19
CA LEU A 262 -16.41 -9.56 1.86
C LEU A 262 -17.79 -9.36 2.49
N ARG A 263 -17.85 -9.00 3.77
CA ARG A 263 -19.12 -8.75 4.46
C ARG A 263 -19.93 -7.65 3.79
N LEU A 264 -19.25 -6.61 3.31
CA LEU A 264 -19.89 -5.49 2.64
C LEU A 264 -20.44 -5.93 1.28
N THR A 265 -19.62 -6.57 0.44
CA THR A 265 -20.06 -7.03 -0.89
C THR A 265 -21.08 -8.16 -0.83
N SER A 266 -21.09 -8.96 0.24
CA SER A 266 -22.07 -10.02 0.48
C SER A 266 -23.33 -9.54 1.21
N HIS A 267 -23.42 -8.25 1.57
CA HIS A 267 -24.62 -7.69 2.19
C HIS A 267 -25.81 -7.83 1.24
N PRO A 268 -27.02 -8.26 1.67
CA PRO A 268 -28.15 -8.54 0.78
C PRO A 268 -28.45 -7.44 -0.24
N ALA A 269 -28.38 -6.17 0.19
CA ALA A 269 -28.60 -5.01 -0.68
C ALA A 269 -27.58 -4.85 -1.82
N LEU A 270 -26.34 -5.29 -1.62
CA LEU A 270 -25.30 -5.26 -2.66
C LEU A 270 -25.19 -6.60 -3.39
N ARG A 271 -25.51 -7.70 -2.73
CA ARG A 271 -25.30 -9.07 -3.23
C ARG A 271 -26.09 -9.38 -4.49
N GLU A 272 -27.27 -8.76 -4.65
CA GLU A 272 -28.11 -8.94 -5.84
C GLU A 272 -27.77 -7.96 -6.97
N LEU A 273 -26.85 -7.03 -6.74
CA LEU A 273 -26.34 -6.14 -7.76
C LEU A 273 -25.22 -6.81 -8.58
N SER A 274 -24.94 -6.24 -9.75
CA SER A 274 -23.82 -6.63 -10.60
C SER A 274 -22.47 -6.38 -9.93
N ALA A 275 -21.41 -7.01 -10.44
CA ALA A 275 -20.06 -6.89 -9.88
C ALA A 275 -19.54 -5.43 -9.89
N SER A 276 -19.87 -4.65 -10.93
CA SER A 276 -19.55 -3.23 -11.02
C SER A 276 -20.26 -2.43 -9.93
N GLU A 277 -21.56 -2.61 -9.77
CA GLU A 277 -22.35 -1.93 -8.73
C GLU A 277 -21.89 -2.30 -7.32
N GLN A 278 -21.54 -3.57 -7.07
CA GLN A 278 -20.94 -4.01 -5.81
C GLN A 278 -19.62 -3.30 -5.52
N LEU A 279 -18.77 -3.13 -6.53
CA LEU A 279 -17.47 -2.48 -6.41
C LEU A 279 -17.62 -0.96 -6.24
N VAL A 280 -18.60 -0.33 -6.89
CA VAL A 280 -18.98 1.07 -6.65
C VAL A 280 -19.46 1.21 -5.21
N GLY A 281 -20.39 0.37 -4.75
CA GLY A 281 -20.88 0.39 -3.37
C GLY A 281 -19.77 0.22 -2.34
N LEU A 282 -18.83 -0.70 -2.57
CA LEU A 282 -17.63 -0.87 -1.74
C LEU A 282 -16.73 0.39 -1.74
N THR A 283 -16.57 1.02 -2.90
CA THR A 283 -15.77 2.24 -3.06
C THR A 283 -16.40 3.42 -2.30
N LEU A 284 -17.69 3.66 -2.47
CA LEU A 284 -18.41 4.71 -1.73
C LEU A 284 -18.34 4.47 -0.22
N ALA A 285 -18.59 3.23 0.21
CA ALA A 285 -18.60 2.87 1.61
C ALA A 285 -17.22 3.03 2.27
N THR A 286 -16.14 2.83 1.50
CA THR A 286 -14.77 2.97 2.00
C THR A 286 -14.23 4.38 1.88
N HIS A 287 -14.78 5.23 1.01
CA HIS A 287 -14.41 6.64 0.87
C HIS A 287 -15.28 7.60 1.71
N SER A 288 -16.34 7.10 2.34
CA SER A 288 -17.11 7.87 3.32
C SER A 288 -16.27 8.13 4.58
N CYS A 289 -16.37 9.33 5.16
CA CYS A 289 -15.61 9.64 6.38
C CYS A 289 -16.19 8.85 7.57
N SER A 290 -15.34 8.41 8.50
CA SER A 290 -15.75 7.52 9.60
C SER A 290 -16.86 8.09 10.49
N ASN A 291 -17.02 9.42 10.52
CA ASN A 291 -18.02 10.12 11.31
C ASN A 291 -19.18 10.68 10.47
N THR A 292 -19.15 10.55 9.15
CA THR A 292 -20.20 11.08 8.27
C THR A 292 -20.62 10.04 7.26
N VAL A 293 -21.93 9.89 7.08
CA VAL A 293 -22.53 9.03 6.05
C VAL A 293 -22.27 9.58 4.63
N LYS A 294 -21.54 10.69 4.50
CA LYS A 294 -21.22 11.39 3.24
C LYS A 294 -19.76 11.15 2.82
N GLY A 295 -19.53 11.26 1.51
CA GLY A 295 -18.20 11.26 0.92
C GLY A 295 -18.16 12.03 -0.40
N VAL A 296 -16.94 12.31 -0.86
CA VAL A 296 -16.64 12.98 -2.13
C VAL A 296 -15.41 12.31 -2.75
N ILE A 297 -15.43 12.09 -4.07
CA ILE A 297 -14.33 11.52 -4.83
C ILE A 297 -14.49 11.85 -6.33
N GLU A 298 -13.38 12.05 -7.03
CA GLU A 298 -13.33 12.24 -8.48
C GLU A 298 -14.06 11.10 -9.24
N ALA A 299 -14.89 11.46 -10.21
CA ALA A 299 -15.65 10.49 -11.01
C ALA A 299 -14.75 9.51 -11.76
N GLU A 300 -13.67 10.02 -12.37
CA GLU A 300 -12.70 9.21 -13.12
C GLU A 300 -12.05 8.15 -12.22
N ARG A 301 -11.79 8.50 -10.96
CA ARG A 301 -11.20 7.59 -9.99
C ARG A 301 -12.15 6.44 -9.63
N ILE A 302 -13.45 6.70 -9.45
CA ILE A 302 -14.42 5.62 -9.25
C ILE A 302 -14.49 4.73 -10.50
N GLY A 303 -14.56 5.33 -11.70
CA GLY A 303 -14.60 4.58 -12.95
C GLY A 303 -13.41 3.62 -13.08
N ARG A 304 -12.20 4.12 -12.80
CA ARG A 304 -10.96 3.33 -12.82
C ARG A 304 -10.93 2.22 -11.77
N VAL A 305 -11.33 2.51 -10.53
CA VAL A 305 -11.39 1.51 -9.46
C VAL A 305 -12.39 0.41 -9.81
N CYS A 306 -13.55 0.79 -10.32
CA CYS A 306 -14.68 -0.11 -10.50
C CYS A 306 -14.73 -0.80 -11.86
N ALA A 307 -13.83 -0.47 -12.80
CA ALA A 307 -13.93 -0.84 -14.21
C ALA A 307 -15.30 -0.52 -14.81
N VAL A 308 -15.78 0.70 -14.52
CA VAL A 308 -17.06 1.20 -15.03
C VAL A 308 -16.75 2.37 -15.96
N PRO A 309 -17.22 2.34 -17.21
CA PRO A 309 -17.08 3.48 -18.11
C PRO A 309 -17.92 4.66 -17.61
N ALA A 310 -17.60 5.89 -18.03
CA ALA A 310 -18.21 7.10 -17.49
C ALA A 310 -19.74 7.14 -17.67
N ASP A 311 -20.25 6.63 -18.79
CA ASP A 311 -21.67 6.48 -19.10
C ASP A 311 -22.38 5.48 -18.18
N GLY A 312 -21.70 4.40 -17.78
CA GLY A 312 -22.23 3.39 -16.87
C GLY A 312 -22.21 3.79 -15.39
N LEU A 313 -21.43 4.82 -15.02
CA LEU A 313 -21.24 5.19 -13.62
C LEU A 313 -22.49 5.82 -12.99
N ALA A 314 -23.15 6.73 -13.72
CA ALA A 314 -24.40 7.33 -13.25
C ALA A 314 -25.50 6.27 -13.04
N VAL A 315 -25.63 5.33 -13.98
CA VAL A 315 -26.59 4.22 -13.90
C VAL A 315 -26.32 3.35 -12.67
N ALA A 316 -25.05 3.04 -12.39
CA ALA A 316 -24.68 2.27 -11.20
C ALA A 316 -25.02 3.03 -9.91
N LEU A 317 -24.81 4.35 -9.86
CA LEU A 317 -25.16 5.18 -8.70
C LEU A 317 -26.68 5.29 -8.49
N ASP A 318 -27.45 5.42 -9.56
CA ASP A 318 -28.92 5.41 -9.50
C ASP A 318 -29.47 4.08 -8.99
N ARG A 319 -28.86 2.95 -9.42
CA ARG A 319 -29.20 1.62 -8.90
C ARG A 319 -28.89 1.48 -7.41
N LEU A 320 -27.80 2.08 -6.94
CA LEU A 320 -27.47 2.12 -5.50
C LEU A 320 -28.47 2.98 -4.71
N VAL A 321 -29.03 4.04 -5.30
CA VAL A 321 -30.12 4.82 -4.68
C VAL A 321 -31.43 4.04 -4.66
N ALA A 322 -31.79 3.41 -5.79
CA ALA A 322 -33.01 2.60 -5.89
C ALA A 322 -33.02 1.44 -4.87
N THR A 323 -31.86 0.85 -4.60
CA THR A 323 -31.69 -0.24 -3.61
C THR A 323 -31.41 0.26 -2.19
N GLN A 324 -31.51 1.56 -1.94
CA GLN A 324 -31.29 2.20 -0.63
C GLN A 324 -29.89 1.97 -0.04
N VAL A 325 -28.93 1.61 -0.89
CA VAL A 325 -27.51 1.49 -0.53
C VAL A 325 -26.87 2.88 -0.42
N ALA A 326 -27.24 3.78 -1.34
CA ALA A 326 -27.03 5.22 -1.24
C ALA A 326 -28.38 5.91 -0.99
N ARG A 327 -28.36 7.03 -0.27
CA ARG A 327 -29.54 7.88 -0.10
C ARG A 327 -29.62 8.93 -1.20
N SER A 328 -28.48 9.45 -1.62
CA SER A 328 -28.38 10.41 -2.72
C SER A 328 -26.98 10.42 -3.29
N TRP A 329 -26.86 10.85 -4.55
CA TRP A 329 -25.59 11.23 -5.17
C TRP A 329 -25.80 12.49 -6.01
N SER A 330 -24.73 13.24 -6.23
CA SER A 330 -24.69 14.41 -7.11
C SER A 330 -23.33 14.50 -7.78
N TYR A 331 -23.30 15.00 -9.01
CA TYR A 331 -22.09 15.30 -9.75
C TYR A 331 -21.86 16.81 -9.80
N ASP A 332 -20.67 17.25 -9.41
CA ASP A 332 -20.27 18.64 -9.57
C ASP A 332 -19.48 18.82 -10.86
N LEU A 333 -20.05 19.55 -11.82
CA LEU A 333 -19.42 19.84 -13.11
C LEU A 333 -18.14 20.67 -12.97
N GLY A 334 -17.98 21.45 -11.89
CA GLY A 334 -16.81 22.31 -11.71
C GLY A 334 -15.56 21.57 -11.23
N SER A 335 -15.75 20.58 -10.36
CA SER A 335 -14.66 19.77 -9.79
C SER A 335 -14.56 18.36 -10.39
N GLU A 336 -15.54 17.95 -11.19
CA GLU A 336 -15.70 16.57 -11.67
C GLU A 336 -15.82 15.53 -10.54
N ASP A 337 -16.23 16.00 -9.35
CA ASP A 337 -16.40 15.17 -8.17
C ASP A 337 -17.82 14.60 -8.08
N ILE A 338 -17.88 13.36 -7.58
CA ILE A 338 -19.12 12.72 -7.16
C ILE A 338 -19.22 12.85 -5.65
N ALA A 339 -20.25 13.55 -5.20
CA ALA A 339 -20.64 13.59 -3.80
C ALA A 339 -21.80 12.61 -3.56
N TRP A 340 -21.78 11.91 -2.43
CA TRP A 340 -22.85 10.98 -2.08
C TRP A 340 -23.17 11.00 -0.59
N SER A 341 -24.32 10.43 -0.26
CA SER A 341 -24.66 10.00 1.09
C SER A 341 -25.08 8.53 1.08
N LEU A 342 -24.50 7.72 1.96
CA LEU A 342 -24.87 6.32 2.12
C LEU A 342 -26.27 6.19 2.73
N GLY A 343 -26.96 5.10 2.40
CA GLY A 343 -28.14 4.68 3.12
C GLY A 343 -27.79 4.11 4.50
N HIS A 344 -28.78 4.02 5.37
CA HIS A 344 -28.67 3.40 6.70
C HIS A 344 -28.15 1.95 6.62
N VAL A 345 -28.45 1.24 5.51
CA VAL A 345 -28.01 -0.13 5.22
C VAL A 345 -26.50 -0.30 5.27
N LEU A 346 -25.74 0.69 4.80
CA LEU A 346 -24.27 0.68 4.87
C LEU A 346 -23.73 1.57 5.98
N ALA A 347 -24.45 2.59 6.46
CA ALA A 347 -23.97 3.45 7.56
C ALA A 347 -23.58 2.66 8.84
N ASP A 348 -24.25 1.54 9.10
CA ASP A 348 -23.95 0.65 10.24
C ASP A 348 -22.62 -0.12 10.10
N TRP A 349 -22.07 -0.23 8.88
CA TRP A 349 -20.86 -1.02 8.62
C TRP A 349 -19.60 -0.37 9.23
N SER A 350 -19.52 0.96 9.23
CA SER A 350 -18.40 1.73 9.80
C SER A 350 -18.40 1.71 11.33
N SER A 351 -19.56 1.43 11.94
CA SER A 351 -19.82 1.62 13.38
C SER A 351 -19.76 0.31 14.18
N ARG A 352 -19.83 -0.87 13.55
CA ARG A 352 -19.80 -2.15 14.27
C ARG A 352 -18.37 -2.62 14.54
N PRO A 353 -17.90 -2.67 15.80
CA PRO A 353 -16.67 -3.38 16.14
C PRO A 353 -16.84 -4.86 15.77
N LEU A 354 -15.79 -5.46 15.22
CA LEU A 354 -15.81 -6.89 14.90
C LEU A 354 -16.02 -7.68 16.19
N PRO A 355 -16.81 -8.77 16.15
CA PRO A 355 -16.92 -9.66 17.29
C PRO A 355 -15.52 -10.20 17.60
N HIS A 356 -15.04 -9.90 18.81
CA HIS A 356 -13.92 -10.59 19.39
C HIS A 356 -14.30 -12.08 19.41
N ARG A 357 -13.54 -12.93 18.70
CA ARG A 357 -13.64 -14.37 18.90
C ARG A 357 -13.22 -14.65 20.34
N ASP A 358 -14.18 -14.87 21.21
CA ASP A 358 -13.94 -15.54 22.47
C ASP A 358 -13.41 -16.93 22.14
N VAL A 359 -12.14 -17.14 22.49
CA VAL A 359 -11.53 -18.46 22.46
C VAL A 359 -12.05 -19.17 23.71
N PRO A 360 -12.85 -20.24 23.60
CA PRO A 360 -13.23 -21.01 24.77
C PRO A 360 -11.95 -21.61 25.36
N SER A 361 -11.73 -21.34 26.64
CA SER A 361 -10.70 -22.00 27.42
C SER A 361 -11.23 -23.40 27.74
N GLY A 362 -10.81 -24.38 26.93
CA GLY A 362 -10.95 -25.81 27.19
C GLY A 362 -9.57 -26.43 27.22
#